data_AF-A0AAF0DX20-F1
#
_entry.id   AF-A0AAF0DX20-F1
#
_cell.length_a   1.000
_cell.length_b   1.000
_cell.length_c   1.000
_cell.angle_alpha   90.00
_cell.angle_beta   90.00
_cell.angle_gamma   90.00
#
_symmetry.space_group_name_H-M   'P 1'
#
loop_
_entity.id
_entity.type
_entity.pdbx_description
1 polymer ?
#
loop_
_entity_poly.entity_id
_entity_poly.type
_entity_poly.pdbx_seq_one_letter_code
_entity_poly.pdbx_strand_id
1 'polypeptide(L)'
;MPDAMLVPRSVAGTKRRAPPPRGAARADAAAVRVAAGDVHVASALVFWLAPGAPARRSDALADALRRAQDGGVHAARLVRAPEVAAVCTSLAELVGALALVAQLHWLWLDGYVVHCAPPAAVRGVFVVRAPLTQEHAVERAAPVLDVACTLRAAAAAAGVPAPHVYAVLPPTPGPLDEAAAPGAEVRLRSASVVLEARAADVLCAAYAWDGAPAVRSAPEAVVQAVYAGLRVLPHEVFCARAAEYDAWQRTLVARNVQAARARAQAVRAPAAECPAAECPAAEPGAGALADGTAYPVGTLVVLAPTPGVDAAAYRTAFSRLVPNGIDYVDVRAAVHVRCATPDAAARLLAARDPLLAGARRVGGAAEAAYWAALPVRVRNQAVRRARR
;
A
#
# COMPACT_ATOMS: atom_id res chain seq x y z
N MET A 1 -54.03 30.91 68.76
CA MET A 1 -53.91 31.55 67.44
C MET A 1 -53.44 32.99 67.63
N PRO A 2 -52.61 33.58 66.74
CA PRO A 2 -52.13 33.11 65.43
C PRO A 2 -50.60 32.86 65.42
N ASP A 3 -50.08 31.87 64.68
CA ASP A 3 -49.83 31.85 63.22
C ASP A 3 -48.95 32.99 62.71
N ALA A 4 -47.65 32.70 62.59
CA ALA A 4 -46.68 33.51 61.86
C ALA A 4 -45.92 32.62 60.85
N MET A 5 -46.61 32.35 59.75
CA MET A 5 -46.15 32.44 58.36
C MET A 5 -44.64 32.31 58.08
N LEU A 6 -44.26 31.14 57.58
CA LEU A 6 -43.04 30.91 56.80
C LEU A 6 -43.14 31.62 55.44
N VAL A 7 -42.18 32.51 55.15
CA VAL A 7 -41.93 33.05 53.80
C VAL A 7 -40.52 32.64 53.38
N PRO A 8 -40.31 32.00 52.21
CA PRO A 8 -39.00 31.61 51.75
C PRO A 8 -38.28 32.79 51.08
N ARG A 9 -37.05 33.10 51.50
CA ARG A 9 -36.16 34.01 50.75
C ARG A 9 -35.18 33.19 49.90
N SER A 10 -35.44 33.26 48.60
CA SER A 10 -34.61 32.77 47.51
C SER A 10 -33.40 33.70 47.27
N VAL A 11 -32.24 33.06 47.10
CA VAL A 11 -31.13 33.35 46.15
C VAL A 11 -30.50 34.74 46.13
N ALA A 12 -29.23 34.79 46.58
CA ALA A 12 -28.17 35.60 45.97
C ALA A 12 -26.78 35.04 46.34
N GLY A 13 -26.44 33.87 45.80
CA GLY A 13 -25.07 33.36 45.82
C GLY A 13 -24.23 34.08 44.78
N THR A 14 -23.39 35.02 45.21
CA THR A 14 -22.36 35.64 44.36
C THR A 14 -21.33 34.57 43.98
N LYS A 15 -21.41 34.08 42.74
CA LYS A 15 -20.39 33.25 42.11
C LYS A 15 -19.06 34.02 42.09
N ARG A 16 -18.17 33.72 43.03
CA ARG A 16 -16.75 34.04 42.90
C ARG A 16 -16.23 33.32 41.66
N ARG A 17 -15.66 34.06 40.72
CA ARG A 17 -14.96 33.49 39.56
C ARG A 17 -13.89 32.53 40.07
N ALA A 18 -13.98 31.26 39.68
CA ALA A 18 -12.92 30.30 39.91
C ALA A 18 -11.64 30.81 39.22
N PRO A 19 -10.47 30.68 39.86
CA PRO A 19 -9.20 30.94 39.19
C PRO A 19 -9.07 30.03 37.95
N PRO A 20 -8.36 30.46 36.90
CA PRO A 20 -8.08 29.59 35.76
C PRO A 20 -7.42 28.30 36.27
N PRO A 21 -7.75 27.12 35.71
CA PRO A 21 -7.18 25.86 36.17
C PRO A 21 -5.66 25.94 36.02
N ARG A 22 -4.95 25.93 37.16
CA ARG A 22 -3.51 25.68 37.22
C ARG A 22 -3.27 24.35 36.54
N GLY A 23 -2.30 24.31 35.61
CA GLY A 23 -1.99 23.17 34.77
C GLY A 23 -2.07 21.87 35.55
N ALA A 24 -3.06 21.04 35.20
CA ALA A 24 -3.18 19.71 35.73
C ALA A 24 -1.87 18.99 35.43
N ALA A 25 -1.23 18.48 36.48
CA ALA A 25 -0.11 17.58 36.34
C ALA A 25 -0.53 16.49 35.34
N ARG A 26 0.19 16.39 34.22
CA ARG A 26 0.11 15.22 33.33
C ARG A 26 0.20 14.01 34.25
N ALA A 27 -0.86 13.22 34.33
CA ALA A 27 -0.79 11.95 35.01
C ALA A 27 0.40 11.22 34.40
N ASP A 28 1.41 10.93 35.23
CA ASP A 28 2.45 9.97 34.87
C ASP A 28 1.70 8.72 34.43
N ALA A 29 1.79 8.43 33.13
CA ALA A 29 1.16 7.29 32.51
C ALA A 29 1.74 6.05 33.19
N ALA A 30 1.08 5.59 34.25
CA ALA A 30 1.32 4.31 34.90
C ALA A 30 1.43 3.29 33.77
N ALA A 31 2.56 2.58 33.70
CA ALA A 31 2.97 1.74 32.59
C ALA A 31 1.82 0.87 32.06
N VAL A 32 1.08 1.39 31.08
CA VAL A 32 0.00 0.68 30.41
C VAL A 32 0.72 -0.44 29.67
N ARG A 33 0.47 -1.69 30.08
CA ARG A 33 0.98 -2.85 29.36
C ARG A 33 0.32 -2.86 27.99
N VAL A 34 1.07 -2.43 26.98
CA VAL A 34 0.61 -2.39 25.59
C VAL A 34 0.42 -3.84 25.12
N ALA A 35 -0.83 -4.25 24.89
CA ALA A 35 -1.14 -5.51 24.24
C ALA A 35 -1.01 -5.37 22.72
N ALA A 36 -0.75 -6.48 22.01
CA ALA A 36 -0.66 -6.45 20.54
C ALA A 36 -1.95 -5.96 19.86
N GLY A 37 -3.12 -6.24 20.47
CA GLY A 37 -4.43 -5.74 19.99
C GLY A 37 -4.55 -4.22 20.04
N ASP A 38 -3.93 -3.57 21.04
CA ASP A 38 -4.00 -2.12 21.22
C ASP A 38 -3.36 -1.38 20.04
N VAL A 39 -2.31 -1.95 19.44
CA VAL A 39 -1.58 -1.35 18.30
C VAL A 39 -2.43 -1.34 17.02
N HIS A 40 -3.22 -2.40 16.81
CA HIS A 40 -4.13 -2.50 15.68
C HIS A 40 -5.22 -1.43 15.77
N VAL A 41 -5.90 -1.36 16.92
CA VAL A 41 -6.94 -0.35 17.18
C VAL A 41 -6.35 1.07 17.13
N ALA A 42 -5.18 1.29 17.72
CA ALA A 42 -4.52 2.59 17.68
C ALA A 42 -4.20 3.03 16.25
N SER A 43 -3.73 2.13 15.39
CA SER A 43 -3.45 2.42 13.98
C SER A 43 -4.71 2.86 13.22
N ALA A 44 -5.84 2.20 13.45
CA ALA A 44 -7.13 2.62 12.87
C ALA A 44 -7.59 3.99 13.41
N LEU A 45 -7.41 4.23 14.71
CA LEU A 45 -7.76 5.49 15.37
C LEU A 45 -6.94 6.68 14.85
N VAL A 46 -5.64 6.53 14.53
CA VAL A 46 -4.84 7.63 13.95
C VAL A 46 -5.51 8.23 12.72
N PHE A 47 -6.19 7.41 11.91
CA PHE A 47 -6.96 7.91 10.79
C PHE A 47 -8.29 8.54 11.23
N TRP A 48 -9.12 7.80 11.96
CA TRP A 48 -10.49 8.26 12.24
C TRP A 48 -10.55 9.52 13.08
N LEU A 49 -9.57 9.69 13.96
CA LEU A 49 -9.52 10.81 14.86
C LEU A 49 -8.91 12.06 14.18
N ALA A 50 -8.27 11.93 13.01
CA ALA A 50 -7.64 13.03 12.29
C ALA A 50 -8.54 14.28 12.21
N PRO A 51 -8.07 15.50 12.49
CA PRO A 51 -8.93 16.69 12.61
C PRO A 51 -9.83 17.00 11.41
N GLY A 52 -9.42 16.61 10.20
CA GLY A 52 -10.22 16.77 8.98
C GLY A 52 -11.29 15.68 8.78
N ALA A 53 -11.17 14.53 9.44
CA ALA A 53 -12.12 13.43 9.28
C ALA A 53 -13.49 13.72 9.93
N PRO A 54 -13.60 14.25 11.17
CA PRO A 54 -14.88 14.60 11.79
C PRO A 54 -15.67 15.66 11.02
N ALA A 55 -15.00 16.62 10.37
CA ALA A 55 -15.67 17.65 9.58
C ALA A 55 -16.37 17.09 8.34
N ARG A 56 -15.91 15.94 7.83
CA ARG A 56 -16.45 15.28 6.62
C ARG A 56 -17.43 14.16 6.90
N ARG A 57 -17.42 13.68 8.13
CA ARG A 57 -18.23 12.56 8.56
C ARG A 57 -19.46 13.09 9.29
N SER A 58 -20.59 12.47 8.99
CA SER A 58 -21.87 12.71 9.66
C SER A 58 -22.27 11.54 10.57
N ASP A 59 -21.32 10.67 10.88
CA ASP A 59 -21.56 9.50 11.73
C ASP A 59 -21.34 9.78 13.22
N ALA A 60 -21.70 8.80 14.04
CA ALA A 60 -21.64 8.90 15.49
C ALA A 60 -20.22 9.14 16.02
N LEU A 61 -19.20 8.63 15.31
CA LEU A 61 -17.80 8.83 15.68
C LEU A 61 -17.41 10.30 15.47
N ALA A 62 -17.75 10.88 14.32
CA ALA A 62 -17.52 12.29 14.03
C ALA A 62 -18.15 13.22 15.08
N ASP A 63 -19.40 12.96 15.45
CA ASP A 63 -20.09 13.72 16.50
C ASP A 63 -19.44 13.59 17.87
N ALA A 64 -18.97 12.38 18.22
CA ALA A 64 -18.23 12.16 19.46
C ALA A 64 -16.92 12.96 19.49
N LEU A 65 -16.22 13.06 18.35
CA LEU A 65 -14.94 13.75 18.24
C LEU A 65 -15.08 15.27 18.24
N ARG A 66 -16.12 15.82 17.59
CA ARG A 66 -16.45 17.25 17.71
C ARG A 66 -16.66 17.63 19.18
N ARG A 67 -17.46 16.83 19.91
CA ARG A 67 -17.65 17.02 21.37
C ARG A 67 -16.34 16.87 22.17
N ALA A 68 -15.44 15.99 21.74
CA ALA A 68 -14.15 15.80 22.39
C ALA A 68 -13.27 17.07 22.31
N GLN A 69 -13.43 17.87 21.26
CA GLN A 69 -12.74 19.17 21.10
C GLN A 69 -13.35 20.25 22.01
N ASP A 70 -14.66 20.21 22.24
CA ASP A 70 -15.38 21.25 23.00
C ASP A 70 -15.36 21.03 24.53
N GLY A 71 -15.26 19.79 24.99
CA GLY A 71 -15.34 19.49 26.44
C GLY A 71 -14.97 18.07 26.85
N GLY A 72 -14.46 17.27 25.93
CA GLY A 72 -14.11 15.88 26.14
C GLY A 72 -15.28 14.91 25.90
N VAL A 73 -14.95 13.64 25.63
CA VAL A 73 -15.91 12.57 25.43
C VAL A 73 -15.50 11.30 26.17
N HIS A 74 -16.42 10.69 26.89
CA HIS A 74 -16.13 9.42 27.57
C HIS A 74 -15.84 8.31 26.54
N ALA A 75 -14.76 7.55 26.71
CA ALA A 75 -14.29 6.50 25.80
C ALA A 75 -15.37 5.45 25.51
N ALA A 76 -16.21 5.12 26.50
CA ALA A 76 -17.37 4.24 26.30
C ALA A 76 -18.37 4.73 25.22
N ARG A 77 -18.43 6.03 24.93
CA ARG A 77 -19.23 6.55 23.79
C ARG A 77 -18.56 6.28 22.46
N LEU A 78 -17.23 6.31 22.41
CA LEU A 78 -16.46 5.98 21.19
C LEU A 78 -16.60 4.49 20.86
N VAL A 79 -16.54 3.58 21.84
CA VAL A 79 -16.76 2.13 21.64
C VAL A 79 -18.11 1.83 20.97
N ARG A 80 -19.13 2.67 21.22
CA ARG A 80 -20.46 2.49 20.63
C ARG A 80 -20.56 2.94 19.18
N ALA A 81 -19.56 3.65 18.66
CA ALA A 81 -19.54 4.00 17.25
C ALA A 81 -19.28 2.73 16.41
N PRO A 82 -20.10 2.42 15.39
CA PRO A 82 -19.97 1.19 14.61
C PRO A 82 -18.57 0.97 14.04
N GLU A 83 -17.88 2.04 13.66
CA GLU A 83 -16.52 1.99 13.11
C GLU A 83 -15.50 1.54 14.15
N VAL A 84 -15.62 2.03 15.38
CA VAL A 84 -14.76 1.61 16.49
C VAL A 84 -15.10 0.18 16.91
N ALA A 85 -16.39 -0.15 17.01
CA ALA A 85 -16.85 -1.50 17.35
C ALA A 85 -16.40 -2.57 16.34
N ALA A 86 -16.13 -2.17 15.08
CA ALA A 86 -15.64 -3.09 14.05
C ALA A 86 -14.18 -3.54 14.27
N VAL A 87 -13.38 -2.77 15.02
CA VAL A 87 -11.95 -3.06 15.27
C VAL A 87 -11.62 -3.27 16.74
N CYS A 88 -12.52 -2.88 17.63
CA CYS A 88 -12.31 -2.87 19.07
C CYS A 88 -13.38 -3.71 19.77
N THR A 89 -12.94 -4.68 20.57
CA THR A 89 -13.80 -5.67 21.23
C THR A 89 -14.17 -5.27 22.66
N SER A 90 -13.45 -4.33 23.27
CA SER A 90 -13.66 -3.94 24.66
C SER A 90 -13.28 -2.49 24.96
N LEU A 91 -13.84 -1.93 26.04
CA LEU A 91 -13.44 -0.61 26.51
C LEU A 91 -11.96 -0.56 26.93
N ALA A 92 -11.44 -1.65 27.49
CA ALA A 92 -10.04 -1.73 27.91
C ALA A 92 -9.08 -1.63 26.72
N GLU A 93 -9.38 -2.35 25.64
CA GLU A 93 -8.63 -2.29 24.37
C GLU A 93 -8.67 -0.87 23.77
N LEU A 94 -9.84 -0.21 23.79
CA LEU A 94 -9.93 1.17 23.32
C LEU A 94 -9.05 2.12 24.15
N VAL A 95 -9.07 1.98 25.48
CA VAL A 95 -8.29 2.85 26.37
C VAL A 95 -6.79 2.62 26.17
N GLY A 96 -6.36 1.36 26.01
CA GLY A 96 -4.98 1.02 25.65
C GLY A 96 -4.57 1.67 24.31
N ALA A 97 -5.41 1.55 23.29
CA ALA A 97 -5.20 2.15 21.98
C ALA A 97 -5.15 3.69 22.02
N LEU A 98 -6.04 4.33 22.76
CA LEU A 98 -6.05 5.78 22.94
C LEU A 98 -4.82 6.29 23.70
N ALA A 99 -4.29 5.51 24.65
CA ALA A 99 -3.03 5.83 25.32
C ALA A 99 -1.84 5.79 24.36
N LEU A 100 -1.85 4.88 23.37
CA LEU A 100 -0.88 4.89 22.28
C LEU A 100 -1.02 6.12 21.37
N VAL A 101 -2.25 6.45 20.97
CA VAL A 101 -2.51 7.63 20.12
C VAL A 101 -2.20 8.95 20.84
N ALA A 102 -2.34 9.01 22.16
CA ALA A 102 -2.00 10.18 22.96
C ALA A 102 -0.50 10.57 22.85
N GLN A 103 0.36 9.63 22.44
CA GLN A 103 1.77 9.93 22.14
C GLN A 103 1.94 10.88 20.94
N LEU A 104 0.91 11.04 20.11
CA LEU A 104 0.88 11.98 18.99
C LEU A 104 0.56 13.43 19.42
N HIS A 105 0.39 13.65 20.74
CA HIS A 105 0.31 14.93 21.45
C HIS A 105 -0.89 15.84 21.13
N TRP A 106 -1.71 15.53 20.13
CA TRP A 106 -2.93 16.28 19.84
C TRP A 106 -4.18 15.67 20.52
N LEU A 107 -4.05 14.52 21.18
CA LEU A 107 -5.09 13.87 21.98
C LEU A 107 -4.53 13.53 23.37
N TRP A 108 -5.35 13.62 24.41
CA TRP A 108 -5.00 13.14 25.75
C TRP A 108 -6.20 12.49 26.45
N LEU A 109 -5.89 11.70 27.48
CA LEU A 109 -6.86 11.00 28.32
C LEU A 109 -6.85 11.61 29.72
N ASP A 110 -8.02 11.96 30.24
CA ASP A 110 -8.27 12.25 31.65
C ASP A 110 -9.19 11.17 32.23
N GLY A 111 -8.56 10.13 32.79
CA GLY A 111 -9.24 8.87 33.11
C GLY A 111 -9.83 8.22 31.86
N TYR A 112 -11.16 8.16 31.78
CA TYR A 112 -11.89 7.65 30.61
C TYR A 112 -12.39 8.76 29.68
N VAL A 113 -12.06 10.02 29.94
CA VAL A 113 -12.47 11.15 29.10
C VAL A 113 -11.38 11.45 28.09
N VAL A 114 -11.74 11.37 26.81
CA VAL A 114 -10.89 11.69 25.67
C VAL A 114 -11.04 13.16 25.34
N HIS A 115 -9.91 13.86 25.23
CA HIS A 115 -9.86 15.24 24.82
C HIS A 115 -8.98 15.39 23.59
N CYS A 116 -9.38 16.27 22.67
CA CYS A 116 -8.62 16.57 21.46
C CYS A 116 -8.23 18.05 21.45
N ALA A 117 -6.97 18.34 21.12
CA ALA A 117 -6.53 19.69 20.87
C ALA A 117 -7.14 20.18 19.55
N PRO A 118 -7.55 21.46 19.45
CA PRO A 118 -7.89 22.04 18.16
C PRO A 118 -6.66 21.97 17.24
N PRO A 119 -6.84 21.71 15.94
CA PRO A 119 -5.73 21.72 15.00
C PRO A 119 -5.07 23.10 15.01
N ALA A 120 -3.76 23.14 15.28
CA ALA A 120 -2.94 24.33 15.05
C ALA A 120 -2.80 24.56 13.53
N ALA A 121 -1.99 25.52 13.10
CA ALA A 121 -1.60 25.60 11.68
C ALA A 121 -1.00 24.25 11.25
N VAL A 122 -1.67 23.55 10.34
CA VAL A 122 -1.26 22.22 9.86
C VAL A 122 -0.63 22.31 8.47
N ARG A 123 0.31 21.41 8.19
CA ARG A 123 0.87 21.19 6.85
C ARG A 123 0.92 19.71 6.52
N GLY A 124 0.72 19.42 5.24
CA GLY A 124 0.87 18.10 4.66
C GLY A 124 2.31 17.83 4.24
N VAL A 125 2.83 16.64 4.56
CA VAL A 125 4.09 16.13 4.01
C VAL A 125 3.90 14.75 3.42
N PHE A 126 4.68 14.43 2.39
CA PHE A 126 4.81 13.08 1.87
C PHE A 126 6.12 12.47 2.37
N VAL A 127 6.05 11.21 2.82
CA VAL A 127 7.14 10.51 3.47
C VAL A 127 7.37 9.17 2.80
N VAL A 128 8.64 8.79 2.61
CA VAL A 128 9.06 7.47 2.16
C VAL A 128 10.08 6.86 3.11
N ARG A 129 9.94 5.57 3.45
CA ARG A 129 10.79 4.84 4.42
C ARG A 129 11.61 3.68 3.81
N ALA A 130 11.78 3.62 2.48
CA ALA A 130 12.50 2.52 1.84
C ALA A 130 13.31 2.97 0.61
N PRO A 131 14.49 2.38 0.35
CA PRO A 131 15.25 2.64 -0.86
C PRO A 131 14.41 2.31 -2.11
N LEU A 132 14.59 3.09 -3.18
CA LEU A 132 13.83 2.97 -4.43
C LEU A 132 14.08 1.65 -5.19
N THR A 133 15.02 0.82 -4.73
CA THR A 133 15.31 -0.49 -5.32
C THR A 133 14.15 -1.46 -5.06
N GLN A 134 13.52 -1.93 -6.14
CA GLN A 134 12.26 -2.70 -6.14
C GLN A 134 12.32 -4.04 -5.40
N GLU A 135 13.51 -4.60 -5.18
CA GLU A 135 13.67 -6.01 -4.78
C GLU A 135 13.22 -6.33 -3.33
N HIS A 136 13.08 -5.36 -2.44
CA HIS A 136 12.69 -5.58 -1.03
C HIS A 136 11.50 -4.71 -0.58
N ALA A 137 10.68 -4.23 -1.52
CA ALA A 137 9.69 -3.18 -1.25
C ALA A 137 8.52 -3.60 -0.34
N VAL A 138 8.19 -4.90 -0.26
CA VAL A 138 7.09 -5.42 0.57
C VAL A 138 7.53 -5.63 2.02
N GLU A 139 8.81 -5.92 2.25
CA GLU A 139 9.33 -6.30 3.57
C GLU A 139 9.43 -5.14 4.57
N ARG A 140 9.27 -3.89 4.12
CA ARG A 140 9.45 -2.68 4.95
C ARG A 140 8.20 -1.85 5.18
N ALA A 141 7.01 -2.35 4.85
CA ALA A 141 5.76 -1.64 5.15
C ALA A 141 5.52 -1.60 6.67
N ALA A 142 5.27 -0.41 7.23
CA ALA A 142 5.08 -0.22 8.66
C ALA A 142 3.62 0.12 9.01
N PRO A 143 3.11 -0.30 10.17
CA PRO A 143 1.84 0.18 10.71
C PRO A 143 1.76 1.71 10.73
N VAL A 144 0.55 2.25 10.60
CA VAL A 144 0.26 3.69 10.63
C VAL A 144 0.83 4.35 11.88
N LEU A 145 0.63 3.73 13.05
CA LEU A 145 1.15 4.23 14.32
C LEU A 145 2.68 4.30 14.34
N ASP A 146 3.38 3.29 13.79
CA ASP A 146 4.84 3.28 13.73
C ASP A 146 5.38 4.40 12.85
N VAL A 147 4.72 4.69 11.73
CA VAL A 147 5.06 5.85 10.87
C VAL A 147 4.90 7.14 11.66
N ALA A 148 3.78 7.33 12.37
CA ALA A 148 3.52 8.52 13.18
C ALA A 148 4.58 8.70 14.29
N CYS A 149 4.86 7.64 15.05
CA CYS A 149 5.85 7.63 16.12
C CYS A 149 7.27 7.91 15.60
N THR A 150 7.64 7.34 14.45
CA THR A 150 8.95 7.58 13.81
C THR A 150 9.10 9.05 13.42
N LEU A 151 8.07 9.64 12.80
CA LEU A 151 8.11 11.04 12.38
C LEU A 151 8.13 12.00 13.56
N ARG A 152 7.38 11.69 14.62
CA ARG A 152 7.44 12.43 15.88
C ARG A 152 8.86 12.43 16.45
N ALA A 153 9.47 11.26 16.54
CA ALA A 153 10.85 11.11 17.03
C ALA A 153 11.86 11.82 16.13
N ALA A 154 11.68 11.77 14.80
CA ALA A 154 12.54 12.44 13.83
C ALA A 154 12.45 13.97 13.93
N ALA A 155 11.25 14.52 14.12
CA ALA A 155 11.03 15.95 14.33
C ALA A 155 11.56 16.41 15.69
N ALA A 156 11.42 15.60 16.74
CA ALA A 156 12.04 15.85 18.05
C ALA A 156 13.57 15.89 17.96
N ALA A 157 14.19 14.92 17.28
CA ALA A 157 15.63 14.90 17.04
C ALA A 157 16.11 16.10 16.19
N ALA A 158 15.24 16.63 15.32
CA ALA A 158 15.51 17.81 14.52
C ALA A 158 15.18 19.15 15.24
N GLY A 159 14.77 19.12 16.52
CA GLY A 159 14.62 20.31 17.36
C GLY A 159 13.18 20.80 17.58
N VAL A 160 12.16 20.00 17.27
CA VAL A 160 10.76 20.31 17.62
C VAL A 160 10.31 19.44 18.79
N PRO A 161 10.34 19.93 20.04
CA PRO A 161 9.95 19.13 21.20
C PRO A 161 8.43 18.89 21.18
N ALA A 162 8.02 17.61 21.15
CA ALA A 162 6.62 17.17 21.14
C ALA A 162 5.77 17.66 19.94
N PRO A 163 6.14 17.31 18.70
CA PRO A 163 5.40 17.71 17.50
C PRO A 163 4.04 16.99 17.44
N HIS A 164 2.99 17.71 17.00
CA HIS A 164 1.69 17.09 16.75
C HIS A 164 1.67 16.35 15.40
N VAL A 165 1.30 15.07 15.44
CA VAL A 165 1.05 14.24 14.25
C VAL A 165 -0.45 13.96 14.16
N TYR A 166 -1.14 14.73 13.34
CA TYR A 166 -2.60 14.74 13.27
C TYR A 166 -3.18 13.58 12.47
N ALA A 167 -2.50 13.14 11.41
CA ALA A 167 -2.98 12.05 10.56
C ALA A 167 -1.83 11.39 9.80
N VAL A 168 -1.98 10.10 9.52
CA VAL A 168 -1.13 9.34 8.60
C VAL A 168 -2.05 8.62 7.63
N LEU A 169 -1.85 8.87 6.34
CA LEU A 169 -2.74 8.49 5.25
C LEU A 169 -1.96 7.69 4.20
N PRO A 170 -2.64 6.80 3.46
CA PRO A 170 -2.11 6.28 2.22
C PRO A 170 -1.65 7.42 1.30
N PRO A 171 -0.65 7.19 0.45
CA PRO A 171 -0.14 8.20 -0.46
C PRO A 171 -1.21 8.53 -1.51
N THR A 172 -1.79 9.72 -1.41
CA THR A 172 -2.90 10.15 -2.28
C THR A 172 -2.50 11.41 -3.03
N PRO A 173 -2.42 11.39 -4.37
CA PRO A 173 -2.26 12.60 -5.16
C PRO A 173 -3.56 13.40 -5.09
N GLY A 174 -3.49 14.60 -4.52
CA GLY A 174 -4.67 15.47 -4.32
C GLY A 174 -4.72 16.10 -2.94
N PRO A 175 -5.83 16.79 -2.63
CA PRO A 175 -6.04 17.39 -1.31
C PRO A 175 -6.05 16.28 -0.23
N LEU A 176 -5.23 16.43 0.82
CA LEU A 176 -5.09 15.41 1.89
C LEU A 176 -6.38 15.12 2.63
N ASP A 177 -7.25 16.10 2.58
CA ASP A 177 -8.47 16.17 3.29
C ASP A 177 -9.52 15.29 2.53
N GLU A 178 -9.40 15.13 1.22
CA GLU A 178 -10.16 14.15 0.42
C GLU A 178 -9.68 12.68 0.51
N ALA A 179 -8.62 12.38 1.26
CA ALA A 179 -8.08 11.02 1.33
C ALA A 179 -9.05 10.03 2.02
N ALA A 180 -9.28 8.88 1.38
CA ALA A 180 -10.14 7.82 1.90
C ALA A 180 -9.55 7.17 3.17
N ALA A 181 -10.42 6.66 4.03
CA ALA A 181 -10.04 5.88 5.19
C ALA A 181 -9.28 4.61 4.79
N PRO A 182 -8.03 4.42 5.24
CA PRO A 182 -7.41 3.12 5.19
C PRO A 182 -8.27 2.13 5.98
N GLY A 183 -8.36 0.89 5.48
CA GLY A 183 -8.91 -0.22 6.27
C GLY A 183 -8.06 -0.48 7.53
N ALA A 184 -8.56 -1.36 8.40
CA ALA A 184 -7.98 -1.57 9.74
C ALA A 184 -6.51 -2.09 9.73
N GLU A 185 -6.02 -2.68 8.64
CA GLU A 185 -4.65 -3.24 8.54
C GLU A 185 -3.79 -2.59 7.45
N VAL A 186 -3.79 -1.27 7.34
CA VAL A 186 -2.95 -0.62 6.33
C VAL A 186 -1.52 -0.47 6.83
N ARG A 187 -0.61 -1.21 6.20
CA ARG A 187 0.84 -1.03 6.33
C ARG A 187 1.33 -0.13 5.20
N LEU A 188 2.07 0.91 5.56
CA LEU A 188 2.51 1.96 4.65
C LEU A 188 4.03 1.93 4.49
N ARG A 189 4.50 1.84 3.24
CA ARG A 189 5.89 2.13 2.86
C ARG A 189 6.11 3.64 2.71
N SER A 190 5.13 4.28 2.11
CA SER A 190 5.05 5.72 1.87
C SER A 190 3.72 6.21 2.42
N ALA A 191 3.70 7.43 2.93
CA ALA A 191 2.52 7.99 3.56
C ALA A 191 2.42 9.49 3.29
N SER A 192 1.18 9.95 3.21
CA SER A 192 0.85 11.36 3.31
C SER A 192 0.50 11.66 4.77
N VAL A 193 1.16 12.64 5.38
CA VAL A 193 1.08 12.88 6.83
C VAL A 193 0.68 14.33 7.08
N VAL A 194 -0.28 14.53 7.98
CA VAL A 194 -0.69 15.87 8.43
C VAL A 194 0.00 16.14 9.77
N LEU A 195 0.80 17.20 9.80
CA LEU A 195 1.61 17.59 10.95
C LEU A 195 1.31 19.05 11.32
N GLU A 196 1.73 19.45 12.52
CA GLU A 196 1.93 20.86 12.82
C GLU A 196 2.91 21.49 11.81
N ALA A 197 2.61 22.70 11.34
CA ALA A 197 3.38 23.38 10.29
C ALA A 197 4.88 23.47 10.61
N ARG A 198 5.24 23.82 11.85
CA ARG A 198 6.65 23.90 12.28
C ARG A 198 7.37 22.55 12.18
N ALA A 199 6.69 21.47 12.59
CA ALA A 199 7.25 20.12 12.52
C ALA A 199 7.43 19.67 11.06
N ALA A 200 6.46 19.97 10.19
CA ALA A 200 6.55 19.72 8.76
C ALA A 200 7.76 20.41 8.13
N ASP A 201 7.95 21.71 8.40
CA ASP A 201 9.02 22.50 7.81
C ASP A 201 10.41 21.99 8.24
N VAL A 202 10.57 21.69 9.53
CA VAL A 202 11.81 21.13 10.08
C VAL A 202 12.10 19.75 9.50
N LEU A 203 11.10 18.88 9.36
CA LEU A 203 11.29 17.55 8.76
C LEU A 203 11.65 17.63 7.27
N CYS A 204 10.97 18.48 6.51
CA CYS A 204 11.28 18.73 5.10
C CYS A 204 12.70 19.26 4.93
N ALA A 205 13.20 20.10 5.84
CA ALA A 205 14.58 20.58 5.79
C ALA A 205 15.61 19.52 6.19
N ALA A 206 15.36 18.77 7.29
CA ALA A 206 16.31 17.81 7.84
C ALA A 206 16.41 16.50 7.03
N TYR A 207 15.33 16.12 6.36
CA TYR A 207 15.21 14.86 5.61
C TYR A 207 14.75 15.10 4.16
N ALA A 208 15.14 16.24 3.59
CA ALA A 208 14.84 16.63 2.22
C ALA A 208 15.21 15.53 1.22
N TRP A 209 14.47 15.45 0.12
CA TRP A 209 14.66 14.42 -0.90
C TRP A 209 16.04 14.49 -1.58
N ASP A 210 16.54 15.70 -1.76
CA ASP A 210 17.80 16.09 -2.37
C ASP A 210 18.92 16.37 -1.35
N GLY A 211 18.60 16.35 -0.06
CA GLY A 211 19.55 16.60 1.02
C GLY A 211 20.27 15.36 1.53
N ALA A 212 21.47 15.56 2.09
CA ALA A 212 22.09 14.56 2.95
C ALA A 212 21.33 14.51 4.29
N PRO A 213 20.82 13.35 4.72
CA PRO A 213 20.03 13.28 5.95
C PRO A 213 20.90 13.59 7.17
N ALA A 214 20.41 14.48 8.03
CA ALA A 214 21.11 14.83 9.26
C ALA A 214 20.90 13.75 10.34
N VAL A 215 21.80 12.77 10.43
CA VAL A 215 21.81 11.81 11.56
C VAL A 215 22.58 12.44 12.72
N ARG A 216 21.93 13.32 13.47
CA ARG A 216 22.41 13.70 14.82
C ARG A 216 21.92 12.66 15.83
N SER A 217 22.45 12.70 17.06
CA SER A 217 22.03 11.80 18.15
C SER A 217 20.50 11.69 18.20
N ALA A 218 19.98 10.55 17.76
CA ALA A 218 18.56 10.32 17.54
C ALA A 218 18.17 8.93 18.07
N PRO A 219 16.90 8.71 18.44
CA PRO A 219 16.41 7.40 18.85
C PRO A 219 16.69 6.33 17.77
N GLU A 220 16.92 5.09 18.19
CA GLU A 220 17.24 3.98 17.29
C GLU A 220 16.24 3.85 16.13
N ALA A 221 14.93 3.99 16.40
CA ALA A 221 13.89 3.94 15.37
C ALA A 221 14.07 5.00 14.27
N VAL A 222 14.56 6.20 14.61
CA VAL A 222 14.86 7.27 13.63
C VAL A 222 16.11 6.92 12.84
N VAL A 223 17.16 6.46 13.52
CA VAL A 223 18.40 6.03 12.88
C VAL A 223 18.12 4.91 11.87
N GLN A 224 17.37 3.89 12.27
CA GLN A 224 16.94 2.80 11.39
C GLN A 224 16.09 3.30 10.22
N ALA A 225 15.16 4.22 10.46
CA ALA A 225 14.36 4.81 9.39
C ALA A 225 15.22 5.59 8.38
N VAL A 226 16.21 6.36 8.85
CA VAL A 226 17.13 7.11 7.99
C VAL A 226 18.04 6.17 7.19
N TYR A 227 18.59 5.12 7.82
CA TYR A 227 19.32 4.06 7.12
C TYR A 227 18.44 3.33 6.11
N ALA A 228 17.14 3.18 6.41
CA ALA A 228 16.15 2.65 5.49
C ALA A 228 15.72 3.65 4.42
N GLY A 229 16.31 4.84 4.34
CA GLY A 229 16.04 5.83 3.29
C GLY A 229 14.87 6.76 3.59
N LEU A 230 14.65 7.11 4.86
CA LEU A 230 13.66 8.14 5.23
C LEU A 230 13.89 9.41 4.41
N ARG A 231 12.87 9.82 3.66
CA ARG A 231 12.82 11.09 2.94
C ARG A 231 11.46 11.73 3.11
N VAL A 232 11.47 13.06 3.19
CA VAL A 232 10.29 13.89 3.42
C VAL A 232 10.26 15.01 2.38
N LEU A 233 9.08 15.31 1.88
CA LEU A 233 8.87 16.43 0.96
C LEU A 233 7.49 17.09 1.21
N PRO A 234 7.32 18.39 0.90
CA PRO A 234 6.02 19.06 1.07
C PRO A 234 4.94 18.41 0.21
N HIS A 235 3.74 18.16 0.76
CA HIS A 235 2.71 17.41 0.04
C HIS A 235 2.30 18.03 -1.30
N GLU A 236 2.30 19.36 -1.40
CA GLU A 236 2.06 20.09 -2.65
C GLU A 236 3.09 19.76 -3.75
N VAL A 237 4.35 19.58 -3.38
CA VAL A 237 5.43 19.16 -4.29
C VAL A 237 5.21 17.72 -4.73
N PHE A 238 4.75 16.84 -3.83
CA PHE A 238 4.38 15.46 -4.19
C PHE A 238 3.24 15.46 -5.20
N CYS A 239 2.17 16.22 -4.97
CA CYS A 239 1.04 16.34 -5.89
C CYS A 239 1.50 16.83 -7.28
N ALA A 240 2.35 17.85 -7.32
CA ALA A 240 2.90 18.36 -8.58
C ALA A 240 3.72 17.29 -9.33
N ARG A 241 4.57 16.55 -8.62
CA ARG A 241 5.39 15.46 -9.20
C ARG A 241 4.54 14.27 -9.64
N ALA A 242 3.50 13.91 -8.90
CA ALA A 242 2.56 12.87 -9.28
C ALA A 242 1.82 13.26 -10.57
N ALA A 243 1.35 14.50 -10.68
CA ALA A 243 0.71 15.02 -11.89
C ALA A 243 1.66 15.03 -13.10
N GLU A 244 2.92 15.43 -12.90
CA GLU A 244 3.98 15.38 -13.92
C GLU A 244 4.21 13.95 -14.41
N TYR A 245 4.32 13.00 -13.48
CA TYR A 245 4.50 11.58 -13.79
C TYR A 245 3.31 11.02 -14.57
N ASP A 246 2.08 11.31 -14.16
CA ASP A 246 0.87 10.86 -14.87
C ASP A 246 0.76 11.46 -16.28
N ALA A 247 1.14 12.73 -16.44
CA ALA A 247 1.22 13.37 -17.76
C ALA A 247 2.26 12.67 -18.65
N TRP A 248 3.47 12.45 -18.12
CA TRP A 248 4.54 11.74 -18.83
C TRP A 248 4.13 10.31 -19.20
N GLN A 249 3.50 9.57 -18.29
CA GLN A 249 3.03 8.21 -18.53
C GLN A 249 1.99 8.19 -19.66
N ARG A 250 1.03 9.13 -19.67
CA ARG A 250 0.06 9.26 -20.77
C ARG A 250 0.75 9.53 -22.11
N THR A 251 1.72 10.43 -22.15
CA THR A 251 2.50 10.72 -23.37
C THR A 251 3.27 9.50 -23.84
N LEU A 252 3.93 8.77 -22.94
CA LEU A 252 4.69 7.56 -23.27
C LEU A 252 3.77 6.47 -23.84
N VAL A 253 2.61 6.24 -23.21
CA VAL A 253 1.61 5.29 -23.69
C VAL A 253 1.10 5.70 -25.08
N ALA A 254 0.77 6.98 -25.29
CA ALA A 254 0.32 7.47 -26.58
C ALA A 254 1.37 7.27 -27.69
N ARG A 255 2.64 7.59 -27.42
CA ARG A 255 3.76 7.34 -28.34
C ARG A 255 3.92 5.86 -28.67
N ASN A 256 3.84 4.99 -27.67
CA ASN A 256 3.94 3.55 -27.86
C ASN A 256 2.77 2.98 -28.68
N VAL A 257 1.55 3.49 -28.46
CA VAL A 257 0.36 3.13 -29.26
C VAL A 257 0.53 3.58 -30.71
N GLN A 258 1.00 4.81 -30.96
CA GLN A 258 1.27 5.32 -32.31
C GLN A 258 2.36 4.51 -33.01
N ALA A 259 3.48 4.23 -32.34
CA ALA A 259 4.55 3.39 -32.87
C ALA A 259 4.07 1.97 -33.18
N ALA A 260 3.22 1.39 -32.34
CA ALA A 260 2.62 0.08 -32.60
C ALA A 260 1.67 0.11 -33.81
N ARG A 261 0.86 1.17 -33.97
CA ARG A 261 -0.01 1.37 -35.14
C ARG A 261 0.80 1.53 -36.42
N ALA A 262 1.86 2.33 -36.42
CA ALA A 262 2.74 2.53 -37.56
C ALA A 262 3.42 1.21 -37.98
N ARG A 263 3.92 0.42 -37.02
CA ARG A 263 4.46 -0.93 -37.30
C ARG A 263 3.41 -1.87 -37.90
N ALA A 264 2.18 -1.84 -37.38
CA ALA A 264 1.11 -2.67 -37.92
C ALA A 264 0.70 -2.25 -39.35
N GLN A 265 0.75 -0.96 -39.67
CA GLN A 265 0.51 -0.43 -41.02
C GLN A 265 1.67 -0.79 -41.97
N ALA A 266 2.92 -0.70 -41.54
CA ALA A 266 4.08 -1.09 -42.33
C ALA A 266 4.09 -2.59 -42.68
N VAL A 267 3.60 -3.46 -41.77
CA VAL A 267 3.44 -4.90 -42.04
C VAL A 267 2.23 -5.20 -42.94
N ARG A 268 1.24 -4.29 -43.00
CA ARG A 268 0.06 -4.40 -43.88
C ARG A 268 0.25 -3.71 -45.24
N ALA A 269 1.33 -2.95 -45.44
CA ALA A 269 1.67 -2.46 -46.76
C ALA A 269 1.93 -3.69 -47.64
N PRO A 270 1.15 -3.89 -48.72
CA PRO A 270 1.33 -5.04 -49.58
C PRO A 270 2.73 -4.97 -50.20
N ALA A 271 3.37 -6.12 -50.32
CA ALA A 271 4.50 -6.33 -51.20
C ALA A 271 4.07 -5.96 -52.63
N ALA A 272 4.16 -4.68 -52.95
CA ALA A 272 4.14 -4.20 -54.31
C ALA A 272 5.51 -4.55 -54.89
N GLU A 273 5.48 -5.50 -55.81
CA GLU A 273 6.50 -5.79 -56.82
C GLU A 273 7.76 -6.53 -56.35
N CYS A 274 7.62 -7.84 -56.12
CA CYS A 274 8.65 -8.79 -56.57
C CYS A 274 8.16 -9.43 -57.87
N PRO A 275 8.81 -9.19 -59.04
CA PRO A 275 8.48 -9.88 -60.27
C PRO A 275 8.79 -11.37 -60.11
N ALA A 276 7.81 -12.19 -60.47
CA ALA A 276 7.91 -13.65 -60.44
C ALA A 276 8.93 -14.12 -61.48
N ALA A 277 10.15 -14.41 -61.05
CA ALA A 277 11.07 -15.25 -61.80
C ALA A 277 11.98 -16.01 -60.82
N GLU A 278 11.72 -17.32 -60.75
CA GLU A 278 12.69 -18.38 -60.51
C GLU A 278 13.49 -18.33 -59.20
N CYS A 279 13.03 -19.08 -58.20
CA CYS A 279 13.91 -19.65 -57.18
C CYS A 279 13.60 -21.15 -57.01
N PRO A 280 14.62 -22.04 -57.09
CA PRO A 280 14.44 -23.48 -57.06
C PRO A 280 14.16 -23.98 -55.64
N ALA A 281 13.49 -25.12 -55.57
CA ALA A 281 13.15 -25.82 -54.34
C ALA A 281 14.40 -26.14 -53.51
N ALA A 282 14.45 -25.63 -52.28
CA ALA A 282 15.44 -26.01 -51.27
C ALA A 282 14.82 -26.97 -50.24
N GLU A 283 15.62 -27.95 -49.84
CA GLU A 283 15.30 -29.09 -48.98
C GLU A 283 14.82 -28.74 -47.56
N PRO A 284 14.11 -29.67 -46.87
CA PRO A 284 13.53 -29.42 -45.56
C PRO A 284 14.55 -29.67 -44.43
N GLY A 285 15.10 -28.59 -43.88
CA GLY A 285 15.92 -28.63 -42.66
C GLY A 285 15.84 -27.31 -41.89
N ALA A 286 15.49 -27.39 -40.59
CA ALA A 286 15.42 -26.33 -39.59
C ALA A 286 14.15 -25.43 -39.57
N GLY A 287 13.10 -25.93 -38.90
CA GLY A 287 12.44 -25.23 -37.79
C GLY A 287 11.82 -23.83 -38.00
N ALA A 288 11.61 -23.38 -39.23
CA ALA A 288 10.83 -22.18 -39.50
C ALA A 288 9.36 -22.42 -39.10
N LEU A 289 8.85 -21.60 -38.18
CA LEU A 289 7.44 -21.57 -37.77
C LEU A 289 6.55 -21.57 -39.02
N ALA A 290 5.80 -22.66 -39.22
CA ALA A 290 4.84 -22.77 -40.31
C ALA A 290 3.88 -21.57 -40.30
N ASP A 291 3.83 -20.89 -41.44
CA ASP A 291 2.89 -19.88 -41.91
C ASP A 291 1.75 -19.47 -40.97
N GLY A 292 1.71 -18.17 -40.60
CA GLY A 292 0.47 -17.48 -40.23
C GLY A 292 -0.24 -17.88 -38.92
N THR A 293 0.31 -18.78 -38.11
CA THR A 293 -0.36 -19.23 -36.88
C THR A 293 -0.28 -18.19 -35.74
N ALA A 294 -1.39 -17.98 -35.02
CA ALA A 294 -1.54 -16.96 -33.96
C ALA A 294 -0.93 -17.34 -32.59
N TYR A 295 -0.11 -18.40 -32.53
CA TYR A 295 0.47 -18.96 -31.31
C TYR A 295 1.73 -19.80 -31.63
N PRO A 296 2.64 -20.03 -30.67
CA PRO A 296 3.84 -20.82 -30.91
C PRO A 296 3.55 -22.33 -30.91
N VAL A 297 3.90 -23.00 -32.00
CA VAL A 297 3.65 -24.44 -32.22
C VAL A 297 4.72 -25.30 -31.57
N GLY A 298 4.33 -26.45 -31.01
CA GLY A 298 5.24 -27.41 -30.39
C GLY A 298 5.82 -26.92 -29.06
N THR A 299 5.24 -25.92 -28.41
CA THR A 299 5.77 -25.40 -27.15
C THR A 299 5.08 -25.98 -25.93
N LEU A 300 4.00 -26.74 -26.12
CA LEU A 300 3.17 -27.26 -25.05
C LEU A 300 3.46 -28.73 -24.74
N VAL A 301 3.70 -29.02 -23.47
CA VAL A 301 3.83 -30.39 -22.93
C VAL A 301 2.69 -30.65 -21.95
N VAL A 302 2.11 -31.84 -22.00
CA VAL A 302 1.05 -32.26 -21.07
C VAL A 302 1.47 -33.53 -20.35
N LEU A 303 1.09 -33.62 -19.07
CA LEU A 303 1.33 -34.78 -18.21
C LEU A 303 0.18 -34.93 -17.19
N ALA A 304 0.11 -36.11 -16.57
CA ALA A 304 -0.85 -36.38 -15.51
C ALA A 304 -0.44 -35.66 -14.20
N PRO A 305 -1.40 -35.19 -13.39
CA PRO A 305 -1.08 -34.57 -12.11
C PRO A 305 -0.62 -35.63 -11.10
N THR A 306 0.57 -35.44 -10.54
CA THR A 306 1.06 -36.12 -9.34
C THR A 306 0.35 -35.60 -8.08
N PRO A 307 -0.23 -36.48 -7.24
CA PRO A 307 -0.89 -36.08 -6.00
C PRO A 307 0.03 -35.29 -5.07
N GLY A 308 -0.50 -34.20 -4.49
CA GLY A 308 0.24 -33.37 -3.54
C GLY A 308 1.28 -32.42 -4.16
N VAL A 309 1.42 -32.38 -5.49
CA VAL A 309 2.34 -31.46 -6.19
C VAL A 309 1.56 -30.30 -6.80
N ASP A 310 1.89 -29.07 -6.41
CA ASP A 310 1.27 -27.86 -6.94
C ASP A 310 2.03 -27.27 -8.14
N ALA A 311 1.45 -26.25 -8.76
CA ALA A 311 2.03 -25.60 -9.94
C ALA A 311 3.42 -24.97 -9.68
N ALA A 312 3.68 -24.50 -8.45
CA ALA A 312 4.94 -23.88 -8.08
C ALA A 312 6.05 -24.94 -7.94
N ALA A 313 5.73 -26.10 -7.39
CA ALA A 313 6.62 -27.25 -7.28
C ALA A 313 7.01 -27.79 -8.67
N TYR A 314 6.04 -28.00 -9.58
CA TYR A 314 6.32 -28.38 -10.96
C TYR A 314 7.21 -27.37 -11.67
N ARG A 315 6.88 -26.08 -11.56
CA ARG A 315 7.67 -25.02 -12.20
C ARG A 315 9.11 -25.02 -11.69
N THR A 316 9.30 -25.18 -10.38
CA THR A 316 10.62 -25.24 -9.77
C THR A 316 11.41 -26.44 -10.26
N ALA A 317 10.81 -27.63 -10.29
CA ALA A 317 11.45 -28.84 -10.77
C ALA A 317 11.85 -28.72 -12.25
N PHE A 318 10.91 -28.33 -13.13
CA PHE A 318 11.16 -28.24 -14.57
C PHE A 318 12.11 -27.11 -14.95
N SER A 319 12.16 -26.02 -14.19
CA SER A 319 13.13 -24.94 -14.43
C SER A 319 14.56 -25.36 -14.10
N ARG A 320 14.77 -26.39 -13.25
CA ARG A 320 16.11 -26.97 -13.03
C ARG A 320 16.55 -27.85 -14.19
N LEU A 321 15.61 -28.57 -14.82
CA LEU A 321 15.87 -29.43 -15.97
C LEU A 321 16.11 -28.62 -17.25
N VAL A 322 15.34 -27.54 -17.44
CA VAL A 322 15.47 -26.64 -18.60
C VAL A 322 15.52 -25.18 -18.09
N PRO A 323 16.71 -24.69 -17.70
CA PRO A 323 16.88 -23.31 -17.22
C PRO A 323 16.37 -22.29 -18.24
N ASN A 324 15.55 -21.35 -17.77
CA ASN A 324 14.87 -20.33 -18.59
C ASN A 324 13.96 -20.88 -19.71
N GLY A 325 13.69 -22.19 -19.71
CA GLY A 325 12.88 -22.85 -20.74
C GLY A 325 11.41 -22.98 -20.42
N ILE A 326 11.00 -22.68 -19.17
CA ILE A 326 9.61 -22.83 -18.70
C ILE A 326 8.95 -21.47 -18.52
N ASP A 327 7.95 -21.17 -19.34
CA ASP A 327 7.19 -19.93 -19.25
C ASP A 327 6.11 -20.00 -18.16
N TYR A 328 5.42 -21.15 -18.08
CA TYR A 328 4.28 -21.31 -17.18
C TYR A 328 3.88 -22.78 -16.99
N VAL A 329 3.28 -23.08 -15.84
CA VAL A 329 2.66 -24.38 -15.54
C VAL A 329 1.22 -24.15 -15.09
N ASP A 330 0.27 -24.81 -15.76
CA ASP A 330 -1.15 -24.81 -15.40
C ASP A 330 -1.55 -26.19 -14.88
N VAL A 331 -2.01 -26.28 -13.63
CA VAL A 331 -2.43 -27.55 -12.99
C VAL A 331 -3.95 -27.54 -12.83
N ARG A 332 -4.63 -28.37 -13.61
CA ARG A 332 -6.08 -28.61 -13.52
C ARG A 332 -6.35 -30.11 -13.55
N ALA A 333 -7.27 -30.57 -14.40
CA ALA A 333 -7.47 -32.00 -14.68
C ALA A 333 -6.21 -32.66 -15.30
N ALA A 334 -5.35 -31.87 -15.96
CA ALA A 334 -4.03 -32.25 -16.41
C ALA A 334 -3.04 -31.11 -16.16
N VAL A 335 -1.74 -31.41 -16.16
CA VAL A 335 -0.69 -30.39 -16.04
C VAL A 335 -0.25 -29.99 -17.44
N HIS A 336 -0.39 -28.72 -17.77
CA HIS A 336 0.07 -28.14 -19.03
C HIS A 336 1.29 -27.26 -18.78
N VAL A 337 2.42 -27.64 -19.37
CA VAL A 337 3.68 -26.91 -19.27
C VAL A 337 3.93 -26.16 -20.57
N ARG A 338 3.96 -24.83 -20.48
CA ARG A 338 4.32 -23.96 -21.59
C ARG A 338 5.82 -23.74 -21.57
N CYS A 339 6.49 -24.22 -22.61
CA CYS A 339 7.92 -24.03 -22.80
C CYS A 339 8.18 -22.78 -23.67
N ALA A 340 9.31 -22.13 -23.46
CA ALA A 340 9.66 -20.91 -24.19
C ALA A 340 9.90 -21.18 -25.69
N THR A 341 10.45 -22.35 -26.02
CA THR A 341 10.77 -22.77 -27.39
C THR A 341 10.40 -24.24 -27.64
N PRO A 342 10.25 -24.64 -28.91
CA PRO A 342 10.12 -26.05 -29.30
C PRO A 342 11.25 -26.93 -28.74
N ASP A 343 12.48 -26.43 -28.74
CA ASP A 343 13.65 -27.15 -28.24
C ASP A 343 13.64 -27.29 -26.71
N ALA A 344 13.12 -26.29 -25.99
CA ALA A 344 12.91 -26.39 -24.55
C ALA A 344 11.89 -27.49 -24.22
N ALA A 345 10.82 -27.61 -25.00
CA ALA A 345 9.84 -28.71 -24.85
C ALA A 345 10.47 -30.08 -25.14
N ALA A 346 11.29 -30.19 -26.18
CA ALA A 346 12.00 -31.43 -26.51
C ALA A 346 13.00 -31.83 -25.41
N ARG A 347 13.79 -30.86 -24.90
CA ARG A 347 14.73 -31.09 -23.78
C ARG A 347 14.02 -31.49 -22.50
N LEU A 348 12.87 -30.87 -22.21
CA LEU A 348 12.06 -31.25 -21.07
C LEU A 348 11.60 -32.71 -21.20
N LEU A 349 11.06 -33.11 -22.36
CA LEU A 349 10.63 -34.49 -22.59
C LEU A 349 11.77 -35.52 -22.59
N ALA A 350 12.99 -35.09 -22.93
CA ALA A 350 14.18 -35.95 -22.88
C ALA A 350 14.75 -36.10 -21.47
N ALA A 351 14.35 -35.26 -20.51
CA ALA A 351 14.84 -35.30 -19.15
C ALA A 351 14.30 -36.53 -18.41
N ARG A 352 15.19 -37.22 -17.67
CA ARG A 352 14.82 -38.37 -16.84
C ARG A 352 14.38 -37.89 -15.46
N ASP A 353 13.13 -37.46 -15.36
CA ASP A 353 12.50 -37.04 -14.10
C ASP A 353 11.20 -37.84 -13.85
N PRO A 354 10.98 -38.39 -12.64
CA PRO A 354 9.76 -39.13 -12.31
C PRO A 354 8.47 -38.32 -12.50
N LEU A 355 8.51 -37.00 -12.32
CA LEU A 355 7.37 -36.12 -12.54
C LEU A 355 6.99 -36.03 -14.02
N LEU A 356 7.88 -36.40 -14.94
CA LEU A 356 7.61 -36.40 -16.38
C LEU A 356 7.10 -37.77 -16.89
N ALA A 357 6.76 -38.69 -16.00
CA ALA A 357 6.19 -39.99 -16.38
C ALA A 357 4.92 -39.81 -17.22
N GLY A 358 4.93 -40.32 -18.46
CA GLY A 358 3.82 -40.18 -19.40
C GLY A 358 3.65 -38.79 -20.00
N ALA A 359 4.62 -37.89 -19.81
CA ALA A 359 4.61 -36.57 -20.44
C ALA A 359 4.70 -36.71 -21.97
N ARG A 360 3.93 -35.90 -22.69
CA ARG A 360 3.95 -35.86 -24.15
C ARG A 360 3.80 -34.44 -24.68
N ARG A 361 4.32 -34.21 -25.87
CA ARG A 361 4.08 -32.96 -26.60
C ARG A 361 2.63 -32.91 -27.05
N VAL A 362 2.00 -31.75 -26.91
CA VAL A 362 0.69 -31.47 -27.50
C VAL A 362 0.91 -30.81 -28.86
N GLY A 363 0.17 -31.25 -29.87
CA GLY A 363 0.23 -30.66 -31.21
C GLY A 363 -1.15 -30.63 -31.87
N GLY A 364 -1.21 -30.01 -33.06
CA GLY A 364 -2.42 -29.96 -33.89
C GLY A 364 -3.59 -29.24 -33.22
N ALA A 365 -4.81 -29.76 -33.41
CA ALA A 365 -6.04 -29.14 -32.93
C ALA A 365 -6.10 -28.96 -31.40
N ALA A 366 -5.48 -29.88 -30.64
CA ALA A 366 -5.45 -29.80 -29.17
C ALA A 366 -4.57 -28.64 -28.67
N GLU A 367 -3.42 -28.41 -29.33
CA GLU A 367 -2.56 -27.27 -29.02
C GLU A 367 -3.26 -25.96 -29.42
N ALA A 368 -3.92 -25.94 -30.58
CA ALA A 368 -4.70 -24.80 -31.05
C ALA A 368 -5.82 -24.41 -30.06
N ALA A 369 -6.58 -25.40 -29.56
CA ALA A 369 -7.67 -25.18 -28.62
C ALA A 369 -7.17 -24.63 -27.29
N TYR A 370 -6.05 -25.14 -26.78
CA TYR A 370 -5.41 -24.62 -25.56
C TYR A 370 -5.03 -23.14 -25.71
N TRP A 371 -4.36 -22.78 -26.81
CA TRP A 371 -3.96 -21.39 -27.04
C TRP A 371 -5.16 -20.46 -27.31
N ALA A 372 -6.20 -20.94 -27.98
CA ALA A 372 -7.41 -20.17 -28.23
C ALA A 372 -8.14 -19.77 -26.94
N ALA A 373 -8.11 -20.63 -25.92
CA ALA A 373 -8.69 -20.36 -24.60
C ALA A 373 -7.93 -19.28 -23.80
N LEU A 374 -6.71 -18.91 -24.20
CA LEU A 374 -5.90 -17.93 -23.50
C LEU A 374 -6.13 -16.48 -24.02
N PRO A 375 -6.02 -15.48 -23.13
CA PRO A 375 -6.10 -14.07 -23.53
C PRO A 375 -5.07 -13.72 -24.61
N VAL A 376 -5.47 -12.88 -25.58
CA VAL A 376 -4.64 -12.49 -26.74
C VAL A 376 -3.27 -11.94 -26.32
N ARG A 377 -3.21 -11.17 -25.22
CA ARG A 377 -1.93 -10.64 -24.69
C ARG A 377 -0.91 -11.72 -24.33
N VAL A 378 -1.40 -12.86 -23.79
CA VAL A 378 -0.57 -13.98 -23.34
C VAL A 378 -0.04 -14.75 -24.54
N ARG A 379 -0.89 -14.99 -25.55
CA ARG A 379 -0.49 -15.56 -26.84
C ARG A 379 0.60 -14.73 -27.51
N ASN A 380 0.38 -13.42 -27.62
CA ASN A 380 1.33 -12.52 -28.27
C ASN A 380 2.70 -12.47 -27.56
N GLN A 381 2.70 -12.55 -26.22
CA GLN A 381 3.94 -12.63 -25.45
C GLN A 381 4.69 -13.93 -25.71
N ALA A 382 3.99 -15.07 -25.74
CA ALA A 382 4.58 -16.38 -26.02
C ALA A 382 5.17 -16.44 -27.44
N VAL A 383 4.45 -15.93 -28.45
CA VAL A 383 4.95 -15.82 -29.83
C VAL A 383 6.24 -14.99 -29.90
N ARG A 384 6.31 -13.86 -29.18
CA ARG A 384 7.51 -13.02 -29.15
C ARG A 384 8.71 -13.71 -28.52
N ARG A 385 8.49 -14.55 -27.50
CA ARG A 385 9.55 -15.31 -26.83
C ARG A 385 10.06 -16.47 -27.67
N ALA A 386 9.17 -17.21 -28.32
CA ALA A 386 9.55 -18.30 -29.21
C ALA A 386 10.32 -17.84 -30.47
N ARG A 387 10.32 -16.52 -30.77
CA ARG A 387 11.10 -15.89 -31.86
C ARG A 387 12.49 -15.43 -31.44
N ARG A 388 12.80 -15.43 -30.15
CA ARG A 388 14.15 -15.11 -29.63
C ARG A 388 14.92 -16.40 -29.47
#